data_AF-A0A661W863-F1
#
_entry.id   AF-A0A661W863-F1
#
_cell.length_a   1.000
_cell.length_b   1.000
_cell.length_c   1.000
_cell.angle_alpha   90.00
_cell.angle_beta   90.00
_cell.angle_gamma   90.00
#
_symmetry.space_group_name_H-M   'P 1'
#
loop_
_entity.id
_entity.type
_entity.pdbx_description
1 polymer ?
#
loop_
_entity_poly.entity_id
_entity_poly.type
_entity_poly.pdbx_seq_one_letter_code
_entity_poly.pdbx_strand_id
1 'polypeptide(L)'
;MDFGLIRPIDINDEMQQAYLDYAMSVIISRALPDARDGLKPVHRRILYAMHDMNMGPDSAYKKSARIVGEVLGKYHPHGDMAVYESMARMAQDFSMRYPLVDGQGNYGSIDGDSPAAMRYTEARLAQTATLMLDDLEKNTVEFRPNFDGTLKEPGVLPASFPNLLVNGVTGIAVGMSTSIPPHNLGEVVDALDYMLQNWKSMEKITVEELTKFIQGPDFPTGGVIIEDKRRSGLKSAYGSGRGKIRVRAKATVEEMSRGKHRIVITEIPYMTKKVTVLERIAKLVRDEELEGIADLRDESDRQGMRIVIELVKSAQPEKVLEALFKRTTLENTFSIIILALVDDEPKLLNLKEALLVYLEHSLDAIKRRSQFDLEKAQAREHVLAGLTKALDNLDAVIDTIRNSRSAQTAKNNLMRDFSLTDIQAQAILDMPLRRLAGLEQKKIEDEYKAVQKQIKGLSTLLKSPKKMREVIATSLQEIKEEFNDSRRTQIALVEGGLEAAPMQLTHLTPSENVWVMINRDGLVARSQGNDPPRPSGWDVPNWLVRVNTRDTLFLVSEQGDAAAIPAHSV
;
A
#
# COMPACT_ATOMS: atom_id res chain seq x y z
N MET A 1 -57.54 -25.71 -17.92
CA MET A 1 -56.08 -25.71 -17.68
C MET A 1 -55.80 -24.40 -16.99
N ASP A 2 -55.77 -24.41 -15.65
CA ASP A 2 -55.49 -23.20 -14.88
C ASP A 2 -54.01 -22.84 -15.03
N PHE A 3 -53.75 -21.78 -15.77
CA PHE A 3 -52.44 -21.14 -15.87
C PHE A 3 -52.14 -20.39 -14.56
N GLY A 4 -51.02 -20.70 -13.91
CA GLY A 4 -50.24 -19.78 -13.08
C GLY A 4 -50.75 -19.51 -11.66
N LEU A 5 -49.97 -19.89 -10.65
CA LEU A 5 -50.09 -19.38 -9.29
C LEU A 5 -49.81 -17.87 -9.29
N ILE A 6 -50.85 -17.04 -9.15
CA ILE A 6 -50.72 -15.60 -8.93
C ILE A 6 -50.41 -15.37 -7.44
N ARG A 7 -49.23 -14.82 -7.13
CA ARG A 7 -48.86 -14.40 -5.77
C ARG A 7 -49.02 -12.87 -5.67
N PRO A 8 -50.01 -12.34 -4.94
CA PRO A 8 -50.06 -10.92 -4.65
C PRO A 8 -48.88 -10.54 -3.75
N ILE A 9 -48.19 -9.45 -4.08
CA ILE A 9 -47.06 -8.92 -3.31
C ILE A 9 -47.46 -7.51 -2.85
N ASP A 10 -47.29 -7.22 -1.56
CA ASP A 10 -47.50 -5.86 -1.03
C ASP A 10 -46.39 -4.94 -1.53
N ILE A 11 -46.78 -3.75 -2.00
CA ILE A 11 -45.83 -2.81 -2.59
C ILE A 11 -44.82 -2.28 -1.56
N ASN A 12 -45.21 -2.11 -0.30
CA ASN A 12 -44.30 -1.60 0.73
C ASN A 12 -43.27 -2.66 1.10
N ASP A 13 -43.72 -3.92 1.25
CA ASP A 13 -42.83 -5.05 1.54
C ASP A 13 -41.82 -5.26 0.41
N GLU A 14 -42.28 -5.25 -0.85
CA GLU A 14 -41.41 -5.40 -2.02
C GLU A 14 -40.42 -4.24 -2.15
N MET A 15 -40.89 -2.99 -1.98
CA MET A 15 -40.01 -1.82 -2.04
C MET A 15 -38.96 -1.84 -0.93
N GLN A 16 -39.34 -2.21 0.30
CA GLN A 16 -38.41 -2.30 1.42
C GLN A 16 -37.37 -3.40 1.17
N GLN A 17 -37.81 -4.60 0.74
CA GLN A 17 -36.92 -5.72 0.48
C GLN A 17 -35.97 -5.41 -0.69
N ALA A 18 -36.49 -4.98 -1.83
CA ALA A 18 -35.67 -4.64 -2.99
C ALA A 18 -34.67 -3.50 -2.70
N TYR A 19 -35.08 -2.49 -1.92
CA TYR A 19 -34.19 -1.42 -1.48
C TYR A 19 -33.09 -1.93 -0.54
N LEU A 20 -33.42 -2.77 0.43
CA LEU A 20 -32.45 -3.34 1.37
C LEU A 20 -31.45 -4.25 0.64
N ASP A 21 -31.92 -5.12 -0.25
CA ASP A 21 -31.07 -6.02 -1.04
C ASP A 21 -30.08 -5.23 -1.91
N TYR A 22 -30.57 -4.18 -2.59
CA TYR A 22 -29.71 -3.29 -3.37
C TYR A 22 -28.72 -2.53 -2.48
N ALA A 23 -29.19 -1.96 -1.35
CA ALA A 23 -28.34 -1.20 -0.44
C ALA A 23 -27.22 -2.06 0.13
N MET A 24 -27.53 -3.25 0.63
CA MET A 24 -26.55 -4.19 1.17
C MET A 24 -25.54 -4.64 0.12
N SER A 25 -26.00 -4.94 -1.10
CA SER A 25 -25.12 -5.28 -2.23
C SER A 25 -24.13 -4.15 -2.53
N VAL A 26 -24.59 -2.90 -2.58
CA VAL A 26 -23.72 -1.74 -2.86
C VAL A 26 -22.73 -1.48 -1.73
N ILE A 27 -23.16 -1.62 -0.47
CA ILE A 27 -22.31 -1.38 0.71
C ILE A 27 -21.18 -2.41 0.76
N ILE A 28 -21.52 -3.70 0.73
CA ILE A 28 -20.56 -4.79 0.95
C ILE A 28 -19.74 -5.09 -0.32
N SER A 29 -20.40 -5.15 -1.48
CA SER A 29 -19.80 -5.72 -2.69
C SER A 29 -19.29 -4.68 -3.69
N ARG A 30 -19.34 -3.38 -3.37
CA ARG A 30 -18.93 -2.33 -4.32
C ARG A 30 -18.20 -1.14 -3.71
N ALA A 31 -18.82 -0.48 -2.73
CA ALA A 31 -18.45 0.89 -2.40
C ALA A 31 -17.38 1.01 -1.31
N LEU A 32 -17.43 0.16 -0.29
CA LEU A 32 -16.52 0.20 0.85
C LEU A 32 -15.34 -0.78 0.65
N PRO A 33 -14.14 -0.44 1.16
CA PRO A 33 -13.01 -1.36 1.23
C PRO A 33 -13.20 -2.39 2.36
N ASP A 34 -12.52 -3.53 2.25
CA ASP A 34 -12.27 -4.38 3.43
C ASP A 34 -11.15 -3.75 4.27
N ALA A 35 -11.31 -3.71 5.59
CA ALA A 35 -10.35 -3.07 6.49
C ALA A 35 -9.00 -3.79 6.56
N ARG A 36 -8.97 -5.09 6.23
CA ARG A 36 -7.78 -5.94 6.32
C ARG A 36 -6.79 -5.68 5.19
N ASP A 37 -7.27 -5.61 3.94
CA ASP A 37 -6.43 -5.40 2.75
C ASP A 37 -6.59 -4.00 2.12
N GLY A 38 -7.57 -3.21 2.57
CA GLY A 38 -7.82 -1.87 2.04
C GLY A 38 -8.38 -1.82 0.63
N LEU A 39 -8.85 -2.94 0.07
CA LEU A 39 -9.31 -3.02 -1.31
C LEU A 39 -10.83 -3.12 -1.40
N LYS A 40 -11.37 -2.48 -2.44
CA LYS A 40 -12.72 -2.75 -2.93
C LYS A 40 -12.71 -4.05 -3.73
N PRO A 41 -13.87 -4.72 -3.90
CA PRO A 41 -13.95 -5.95 -4.66
C PRO A 41 -13.42 -5.86 -6.10
N VAL A 42 -13.63 -4.73 -6.79
CA VAL A 42 -13.09 -4.53 -8.14
C VAL A 42 -11.56 -4.50 -8.16
N HIS A 43 -10.91 -3.83 -7.21
CA HIS A 43 -9.45 -3.77 -7.12
C HIS A 43 -8.87 -5.17 -6.84
N ARG A 44 -9.48 -5.89 -5.88
CA ARG A 44 -9.07 -7.26 -5.51
C ARG A 44 -9.14 -8.22 -6.70
N ARG A 45 -10.24 -8.17 -7.46
CA ARG A 45 -10.44 -9.00 -8.65
C ARG A 45 -9.46 -8.67 -9.77
N ILE A 46 -9.11 -7.39 -9.97
CA ILE A 46 -8.08 -6.98 -10.93
C ILE A 46 -6.73 -7.60 -10.55
N LEU A 47 -6.27 -7.42 -9.30
CA LEU A 47 -4.99 -7.98 -8.84
C LEU A 47 -4.97 -9.50 -8.93
N TYR A 48 -6.05 -10.16 -8.48
CA TYR A 48 -6.15 -11.60 -8.52
C TYR A 48 -6.18 -12.16 -9.95
N ALA A 49 -6.91 -11.54 -10.87
CA ALA A 49 -6.91 -11.97 -12.27
C ALA A 49 -5.53 -11.79 -12.92
N MET A 50 -4.83 -10.68 -12.64
CA MET A 50 -3.47 -10.47 -13.12
C MET A 50 -2.48 -11.50 -12.53
N HIS A 51 -2.67 -11.88 -11.27
CA HIS A 51 -1.91 -12.95 -10.63
C HIS A 51 -2.19 -14.32 -11.28
N ASP A 52 -3.46 -14.69 -11.49
CA ASP A 52 -3.87 -15.93 -12.17
C ASP A 52 -3.31 -16.02 -13.61
N MET A 53 -3.17 -14.87 -14.27
CA MET A 53 -2.55 -14.74 -15.59
C MET A 53 -1.01 -14.74 -15.58
N ASN A 54 -0.37 -14.95 -14.42
CA ASN A 54 1.08 -14.87 -14.18
C ASN A 54 1.69 -13.55 -14.67
N MET A 55 1.07 -12.42 -14.35
CA MET A 55 1.49 -11.08 -14.78
C MET A 55 2.27 -10.33 -13.70
N GLY A 56 3.29 -10.98 -13.14
CA GLY A 56 4.17 -10.39 -12.13
C GLY A 56 5.02 -9.22 -12.67
N PRO A 57 5.77 -8.53 -11.79
CA PRO A 57 6.60 -7.39 -12.15
C PRO A 57 7.64 -7.69 -13.23
N ASP A 58 8.19 -8.90 -13.28
CA ASP A 58 9.19 -9.29 -14.28
C ASP A 58 8.59 -9.78 -15.60
N SER A 59 7.26 -9.88 -15.68
CA SER A 59 6.58 -10.33 -16.90
C SER A 59 6.50 -9.24 -17.96
N ALA A 60 6.32 -9.65 -19.21
CA ALA A 60 6.03 -8.73 -20.30
C ALA A 60 4.63 -8.09 -20.10
N TYR A 61 4.52 -6.80 -20.43
CA TYR A 61 3.24 -6.11 -20.45
C TYR A 61 2.24 -6.83 -21.36
N LYS A 62 0.96 -6.85 -20.96
CA LYS A 62 -0.13 -7.35 -21.80
C LYS A 62 -1.17 -6.25 -22.00
N LYS A 63 -1.85 -6.28 -23.15
CA LYS A 63 -2.94 -5.36 -23.49
C LYS A 63 -3.96 -5.28 -22.38
N SER A 64 -4.33 -4.06 -21.96
CA SER A 64 -5.33 -3.82 -20.93
C SER A 64 -6.67 -4.48 -21.24
N ALA A 65 -7.08 -4.48 -22.51
CA ALA A 65 -8.29 -5.16 -22.96
C ALA A 65 -8.32 -6.67 -22.61
N ARG A 66 -7.16 -7.34 -22.61
CA ARG A 66 -7.06 -8.76 -22.24
C ARG A 66 -7.28 -8.94 -20.74
N ILE A 67 -6.69 -8.08 -19.92
CA ILE A 67 -6.83 -8.12 -18.46
C ILE A 67 -8.28 -7.85 -18.07
N VAL A 68 -8.89 -6.81 -18.65
CA VAL A 68 -10.30 -6.47 -18.44
C VAL A 68 -11.20 -7.63 -18.84
N GLY A 69 -10.98 -8.24 -20.01
CA GLY A 69 -11.73 -9.41 -20.45
C GLY A 69 -11.66 -10.59 -19.48
N GLU A 70 -10.47 -10.86 -18.92
CA GLU A 70 -10.28 -11.91 -17.92
C GLU A 70 -11.06 -11.63 -16.63
N VAL A 71 -10.97 -10.39 -16.12
CA VAL A 71 -11.67 -9.96 -14.91
C VAL A 71 -13.18 -10.11 -15.09
N LEU A 72 -13.72 -9.68 -16.23
CA LEU A 72 -15.14 -9.77 -16.55
C LEU A 72 -15.61 -11.22 -16.70
N GLY A 73 -14.86 -12.02 -17.45
CA GLY A 73 -15.23 -13.39 -17.77
C GLY A 73 -15.24 -14.31 -16.56
N LYS A 74 -14.36 -14.07 -15.57
CA LYS A 74 -14.18 -14.96 -14.42
C LYS A 74 -14.73 -14.43 -13.10
N TYR A 75 -14.63 -13.13 -12.82
CA TYR A 75 -14.78 -12.61 -11.45
C TYR A 75 -15.74 -11.43 -11.29
N HIS A 76 -15.87 -10.54 -12.28
CA HIS A 76 -16.56 -9.26 -12.13
C HIS A 76 -17.68 -9.06 -13.18
N PRO A 77 -18.95 -9.41 -12.87
CA PRO A 77 -20.05 -9.39 -13.84
C PRO A 77 -20.65 -7.97 -14.03
N HIS A 78 -19.81 -6.97 -14.28
CA HIS A 78 -20.21 -5.57 -14.48
C HIS A 78 -19.56 -4.97 -15.74
N GLY A 79 -19.76 -3.68 -15.99
CA GLY A 79 -19.24 -3.02 -17.20
C GLY A 79 -17.71 -3.04 -17.29
N ASP A 80 -17.21 -3.22 -18.51
CA ASP A 80 -15.78 -3.21 -18.85
C ASP A 80 -15.09 -1.89 -18.50
N MET A 81 -15.75 -0.76 -18.74
CA MET A 81 -15.24 0.57 -18.43
C MET A 81 -14.94 0.74 -16.94
N ALA A 82 -15.80 0.24 -16.05
CA ALA A 82 -15.59 0.37 -14.60
C ALA A 82 -14.34 -0.39 -14.14
N VAL A 83 -14.09 -1.57 -14.73
CA VAL A 83 -12.87 -2.36 -14.46
C VAL A 83 -11.65 -1.63 -15.02
N TYR A 84 -11.73 -1.14 -16.26
CA TYR A 84 -10.63 -0.44 -16.91
C TYR A 84 -10.24 0.86 -16.17
N GLU A 85 -11.21 1.69 -15.81
CA GLU A 85 -10.97 2.92 -15.04
C GLU A 85 -10.37 2.62 -13.66
N SER A 86 -10.84 1.57 -12.99
CA SER A 86 -10.29 1.13 -11.71
C SER A 86 -8.83 0.69 -11.86
N MET A 87 -8.53 -0.12 -12.87
CA MET A 87 -7.15 -0.56 -13.17
C MET A 87 -6.26 0.63 -13.56
N ALA A 88 -6.78 1.57 -14.35
CA ALA A 88 -6.04 2.76 -14.74
C ALA A 88 -5.70 3.64 -13.54
N ARG A 89 -6.64 3.83 -12.61
CA ARG A 89 -6.39 4.56 -11.36
C ARG A 89 -5.32 3.90 -10.49
N MET A 90 -5.25 2.56 -10.48
CA MET A 90 -4.21 1.81 -9.77
C MET A 90 -2.82 1.93 -10.39
N ALA A 91 -2.73 2.40 -11.64
CA ALA A 91 -1.49 2.66 -12.36
C ALA A 91 -1.03 4.14 -12.32
N GLN A 92 -1.90 5.05 -11.87
CA GLN A 92 -1.63 6.49 -11.81
C GLN A 92 -0.93 6.86 -10.48
N ASP A 93 0.32 7.29 -10.57
CA ASP A 93 1.15 7.76 -9.45
C ASP A 93 0.62 9.03 -8.76
N PHE A 94 -0.16 9.86 -9.47
CA PHE A 94 -0.86 11.02 -8.90
C PHE A 94 -2.19 10.66 -8.22
N SER A 95 -2.71 9.44 -8.45
CA SER A 95 -3.96 8.95 -7.86
C SER A 95 -3.72 8.03 -6.67
N MET A 96 -2.69 7.18 -6.73
CA MET A 96 -2.36 6.18 -5.73
C MET A 96 -0.93 6.39 -5.24
N ARG A 97 -0.74 6.42 -3.91
CA ARG A 97 0.54 6.77 -3.30
C ARG A 97 1.64 5.74 -3.60
N TYR A 98 1.27 4.47 -3.68
CA TYR A 98 2.07 3.32 -4.09
C TYR A 98 1.26 2.52 -5.12
N PRO A 99 1.43 2.79 -6.44
CA PRO A 99 0.67 2.15 -7.51
C PRO A 99 0.72 0.63 -7.42
N LEU A 100 -0.40 -0.05 -7.66
CA LEU A 100 -0.50 -1.52 -7.62
C LEU A 100 -0.50 -2.13 -9.03
N VAL A 101 -0.57 -1.30 -10.06
CA VAL A 101 -0.47 -1.70 -11.46
C VAL A 101 0.64 -0.88 -12.09
N ASP A 102 1.49 -1.54 -12.88
CA ASP A 102 2.49 -0.89 -13.71
C ASP A 102 1.91 -0.81 -15.13
N GLY A 103 1.67 0.41 -15.59
CA GLY A 103 1.00 0.71 -16.86
C GLY A 103 1.95 1.28 -17.90
N GLN A 104 1.87 0.76 -19.13
CA GLN A 104 2.57 1.27 -20.31
C GLN A 104 1.56 1.89 -21.29
N GLY A 105 1.84 3.14 -21.70
CA GLY A 105 0.98 3.94 -22.57
C GLY A 105 0.39 5.14 -21.84
N ASN A 106 -0.61 5.79 -22.44
CA ASN A 106 -1.26 6.95 -21.82
C ASN A 106 -2.35 6.50 -20.83
N TYR A 107 -2.02 6.52 -19.54
CA TYR A 107 -2.92 6.23 -18.43
C TYR A 107 -3.64 7.47 -17.87
N GLY A 108 -3.63 8.59 -18.60
CA GLY A 108 -4.19 9.86 -18.17
C GLY A 108 -3.14 10.75 -17.51
N SER A 109 -3.54 11.94 -17.11
CA SER A 109 -2.66 12.97 -16.57
C SER A 109 -3.31 13.68 -15.39
N ILE A 110 -2.50 14.38 -14.59
CA ILE A 110 -2.97 15.29 -13.53
C ILE A 110 -3.77 16.49 -14.10
N ASP A 111 -3.69 16.71 -15.40
CA ASP A 111 -4.40 17.77 -16.12
C ASP A 111 -5.89 17.43 -16.27
N GLY A 112 -6.25 16.17 -16.02
CA GLY A 112 -7.61 15.67 -16.08
C GLY A 112 -7.93 14.90 -17.35
N ASP A 113 -6.92 14.61 -18.17
CA ASP A 113 -7.06 13.75 -19.34
C ASP A 113 -7.43 12.33 -18.90
N SER A 114 -8.43 11.77 -19.56
CA SER A 114 -8.79 10.37 -19.35
C SER A 114 -7.71 9.45 -19.92
N PRO A 115 -7.54 8.24 -19.36
CA PRO A 115 -6.67 7.24 -19.95
C PRO A 115 -7.09 6.96 -21.40
N ALA A 116 -6.11 6.66 -22.26
CA ALA A 116 -6.39 6.19 -23.61
C ALA A 116 -7.25 4.91 -23.57
N ALA A 117 -7.92 4.57 -24.66
CA ALA A 117 -8.74 3.36 -24.71
C ALA A 117 -7.89 2.10 -24.42
N MET A 118 -8.48 1.11 -23.72
CA MET A 118 -7.83 -0.13 -23.28
C MET A 118 -7.16 -0.99 -24.38
N ARG A 119 -7.44 -0.68 -25.65
CA ARG A 119 -6.78 -1.29 -26.81
C ARG A 119 -5.36 -0.76 -27.07
N TYR A 120 -5.03 0.43 -26.55
CA TYR A 120 -3.74 1.08 -26.73
C TYR A 120 -2.82 0.94 -25.52
N THR A 121 -3.37 0.77 -24.33
CA THR A 121 -2.61 0.62 -23.09
C THR A 121 -2.26 -0.84 -22.80
N GLU A 122 -1.17 -1.04 -22.07
CA GLU A 122 -0.71 -2.33 -21.58
C GLU A 122 -0.39 -2.24 -20.09
N ALA A 123 -0.53 -3.34 -19.36
CA ALA A 123 -0.27 -3.36 -17.92
C ALA A 123 0.33 -4.70 -17.46
N ARG A 124 0.93 -4.66 -16.27
CA ARG A 124 1.35 -5.79 -15.43
C ARG A 124 1.25 -5.39 -13.96
N LEU A 125 1.45 -6.32 -13.03
CA LEU A 125 1.48 -5.99 -11.60
C LEU A 125 2.68 -5.11 -11.29
N ALA A 126 2.48 -4.06 -10.49
CA ALA A 126 3.59 -3.29 -9.94
C ALA A 126 4.34 -4.11 -8.88
N GLN A 127 5.59 -3.75 -8.60
CA GLN A 127 6.40 -4.42 -7.57
C GLN A 127 5.69 -4.45 -6.21
N THR A 128 5.11 -3.34 -5.78
CA THR A 128 4.32 -3.21 -4.54
C THR A 128 3.09 -4.12 -4.49
N ALA A 129 2.56 -4.57 -5.63
CA ALA A 129 1.39 -5.44 -5.66
C ALA A 129 1.72 -6.88 -5.30
N THR A 130 2.99 -7.31 -5.37
CA THR A 130 3.39 -8.64 -4.88
C THR A 130 3.11 -8.75 -3.39
N LEU A 131 3.38 -7.68 -2.62
CA LEU A 131 3.06 -7.59 -1.20
C LEU A 131 1.58 -7.80 -0.89
N MET A 132 0.67 -7.53 -1.84
CA MET A 132 -0.74 -7.82 -1.65
C MET A 132 -1.04 -9.32 -1.81
N LEU A 133 -0.29 -10.01 -2.68
CA LEU A 133 -0.59 -11.35 -3.18
C LEU A 133 0.32 -12.45 -2.60
N ASP A 134 1.34 -12.09 -1.82
CA ASP A 134 2.31 -13.03 -1.27
C ASP A 134 1.65 -14.19 -0.51
N ASP A 135 2.17 -15.40 -0.73
CA ASP A 135 1.72 -16.63 -0.09
C ASP A 135 0.22 -16.97 -0.30
N LEU A 136 -0.44 -16.40 -1.32
CA LEU A 136 -1.86 -16.65 -1.61
C LEU A 136 -2.14 -18.15 -1.88
N GLU A 137 -1.18 -18.87 -2.46
CA GLU A 137 -1.24 -20.30 -2.75
C GLU A 137 -1.12 -21.19 -1.50
N LYS A 138 -0.75 -20.62 -0.34
CA LYS A 138 -0.53 -21.34 0.92
C LYS A 138 -1.74 -21.29 1.86
N ASN A 139 -2.94 -21.15 1.30
CA ASN A 139 -4.21 -21.14 2.03
C ASN A 139 -4.26 -20.07 3.14
N THR A 140 -3.61 -18.93 2.88
CA THR A 140 -3.47 -17.78 3.80
C THR A 140 -4.75 -16.99 3.98
N VAL A 141 -5.70 -17.11 3.06
CA VAL A 141 -7.00 -16.44 3.06
C VAL A 141 -8.10 -17.39 2.63
N GLU A 142 -9.34 -17.03 2.95
CA GLU A 142 -10.51 -17.80 2.53
C GLU A 142 -10.89 -17.49 1.09
N PHE A 143 -11.17 -18.55 0.35
CA PHE A 143 -11.67 -18.48 -1.01
C PHE A 143 -13.16 -18.74 -1.01
N ARG A 144 -13.90 -17.91 -1.75
CA ARG A 144 -15.34 -18.05 -1.99
C ARG A 144 -15.60 -18.38 -3.46
N PRO A 145 -16.74 -19.00 -3.80
CA PRO A 145 -17.14 -19.17 -5.19
C PRO A 145 -17.23 -17.82 -5.92
N ASN A 146 -16.90 -17.80 -7.21
CA ASN A 146 -17.18 -16.65 -8.07
C ASN A 146 -18.69 -16.53 -8.36
N PHE A 147 -19.09 -15.54 -9.18
CA PHE A 147 -20.50 -15.22 -9.39
C PHE A 147 -21.34 -16.33 -10.04
N ASP A 148 -20.72 -17.26 -10.78
CA ASP A 148 -21.40 -18.42 -11.42
C ASP A 148 -21.09 -19.76 -10.73
N GLY A 149 -20.29 -19.76 -9.67
CA GLY A 149 -19.92 -20.93 -8.90
C GLY A 149 -18.94 -21.89 -9.58
N THR A 150 -18.39 -21.56 -10.74
CA THR A 150 -17.46 -22.42 -11.49
C THR A 150 -16.00 -22.28 -11.04
N LEU A 151 -15.65 -21.12 -10.48
CA LEU A 151 -14.31 -20.78 -10.02
C LEU A 151 -14.34 -20.32 -8.55
N LYS A 152 -13.15 -20.12 -7.99
CA LYS A 152 -12.97 -19.51 -6.67
C LYS A 152 -12.26 -18.17 -6.79
N GLU A 153 -12.59 -17.24 -5.91
CA GLU A 153 -11.90 -15.96 -5.73
C GLU A 153 -11.58 -15.74 -4.24
N PRO A 154 -10.48 -15.04 -3.91
CA PRO A 154 -10.18 -14.70 -2.52
C PRO A 154 -11.17 -13.65 -1.98
N GLY A 155 -11.67 -13.88 -0.76
CA GLY A 155 -12.53 -12.90 -0.08
C GLY A 155 -11.77 -11.63 0.30
N VAL A 156 -10.54 -11.81 0.77
CA VAL A 156 -9.55 -10.80 1.17
C VAL A 156 -8.18 -11.24 0.64
N LEU A 157 -7.24 -10.32 0.44
CA LEU A 157 -5.85 -10.68 0.10
C LEU A 157 -4.95 -10.84 1.34
N PRO A 158 -3.84 -11.60 1.25
CA PRO A 158 -2.86 -11.73 2.33
C PRO A 158 -2.35 -10.38 2.86
N ALA A 159 -2.09 -9.43 1.95
CA ALA A 159 -1.74 -8.04 2.27
C ALA A 159 -0.60 -7.92 3.30
N SER A 160 0.62 -8.28 2.89
CA SER A 160 1.85 -8.14 3.67
C SER A 160 2.17 -6.69 4.07
N PHE A 161 1.51 -5.69 3.49
CA PHE A 161 1.64 -4.27 3.89
C PHE A 161 0.27 -3.60 4.14
N PRO A 162 0.22 -2.54 4.98
CA PRO A 162 -1.03 -1.91 5.46
C PRO A 162 -1.69 -0.98 4.43
N ASN A 163 -2.12 -1.55 3.31
CA ASN A 163 -2.61 -0.83 2.14
C ASN A 163 -3.80 0.12 2.39
N LEU A 164 -4.71 -0.20 3.34
CA LEU A 164 -5.85 0.66 3.69
C LEU A 164 -5.43 2.09 4.02
N LEU A 165 -4.40 2.25 4.87
CA LEU A 165 -3.90 3.56 5.27
C LEU A 165 -2.86 4.09 4.29
N VAL A 166 -1.99 3.22 3.78
CA VAL A 166 -0.88 3.61 2.89
C VAL A 166 -1.39 4.21 1.59
N ASN A 167 -2.30 3.53 0.89
CA ASN A 167 -2.86 4.04 -0.35
C ASN A 167 -4.15 4.84 -0.17
N GLY A 168 -4.85 4.64 0.96
CA GLY A 168 -6.15 5.25 1.17
C GLY A 168 -7.19 4.74 0.18
N VAL A 169 -8.43 5.18 0.37
CA VAL A 169 -9.54 4.82 -0.50
C VAL A 169 -10.70 5.77 -0.32
N THR A 170 -11.36 6.09 -1.42
CA THR A 170 -12.56 6.91 -1.45
C THR A 170 -13.72 6.12 -2.04
N GLY A 171 -14.92 6.25 -1.47
CA GLY A 171 -16.09 5.52 -1.92
C GLY A 171 -17.39 6.10 -1.37
N ILE A 172 -18.44 6.03 -2.19
CA ILE A 172 -19.79 6.45 -1.82
C ILE A 172 -20.68 5.23 -1.94
N ALA A 173 -21.35 4.88 -0.84
CA ALA A 173 -22.32 3.80 -0.77
C ALA A 173 -23.73 4.35 -0.49
N VAL A 174 -24.70 3.47 -0.30
CA VAL A 174 -26.07 3.89 0.06
C VAL A 174 -26.07 4.40 1.50
N GLY A 175 -26.33 5.70 1.68
CA GLY A 175 -26.43 6.35 3.00
C GLY A 175 -25.10 6.57 3.74
N MET A 176 -23.96 6.22 3.15
CA MET A 176 -22.64 6.33 3.79
C MET A 176 -21.52 6.60 2.78
N SER A 177 -20.37 7.05 3.28
CA SER A 177 -19.20 7.36 2.47
C SER A 177 -17.92 7.08 3.23
N THR A 178 -16.89 6.63 2.53
CA THR A 178 -15.53 6.47 3.03
C THR A 178 -14.59 7.42 2.31
N SER A 179 -13.66 8.00 3.05
CA SER A 179 -12.65 8.92 2.53
C SER A 179 -11.41 8.80 3.41
N ILE A 180 -10.60 7.80 3.11
CA ILE A 180 -9.37 7.48 3.83
C ILE A 180 -8.21 8.09 3.02
N PRO A 181 -7.47 9.07 3.56
CA PRO A 181 -6.34 9.62 2.86
C PRO A 181 -5.15 8.63 2.85
N PRO A 182 -4.25 8.72 1.86
CA PRO A 182 -2.99 7.98 1.85
C PRO A 182 -2.03 8.46 2.94
N HIS A 183 -1.12 7.59 3.35
CA HIS A 183 -0.09 7.84 4.36
C HIS A 183 1.27 7.31 3.89
N ASN A 184 2.34 7.81 4.50
CA ASN A 184 3.68 7.33 4.22
C ASN A 184 3.86 5.89 4.77
N LEU A 185 4.44 5.00 3.96
CA LEU A 185 4.63 3.59 4.35
C LEU A 185 5.49 3.44 5.60
N GLY A 186 6.64 4.12 5.66
CA GLY A 186 7.56 4.04 6.79
C GLY A 186 6.93 4.50 8.09
N GLU A 187 6.18 5.59 8.07
CA GLU A 187 5.44 6.09 9.25
C GLU A 187 4.40 5.09 9.77
N VAL A 188 3.65 4.44 8.86
CA VAL A 188 2.65 3.44 9.23
C VAL A 188 3.33 2.19 9.79
N VAL A 189 4.43 1.73 9.17
CA VAL A 189 5.22 0.59 9.66
C VAL A 189 5.77 0.87 11.07
N ASP A 190 6.30 2.07 11.32
CA ASP A 190 6.84 2.42 12.64
C ASP A 190 5.76 2.39 13.73
N ALA A 191 4.54 2.84 13.40
CA ALA A 191 3.39 2.74 14.31
C ALA A 191 2.97 1.28 14.58
N LEU A 192 2.96 0.44 13.55
CA LEU A 192 2.65 -0.99 13.68
C LEU A 192 3.67 -1.72 14.54
N ASP A 193 4.95 -1.43 14.34
CA ASP A 193 6.04 -1.99 15.14
C ASP A 193 5.96 -1.56 16.60
N TYR A 194 5.64 -0.29 16.84
CA TYR A 194 5.37 0.19 18.19
C TYR A 194 4.22 -0.58 18.85
N MET A 195 3.14 -0.86 18.13
CA MET A 195 2.01 -1.68 18.62
C MET A 195 2.41 -3.14 18.89
N LEU A 196 3.22 -3.75 18.01
CA LEU A 196 3.73 -5.11 18.18
C LEU A 196 4.64 -5.26 19.40
N GLN A 197 5.52 -4.28 19.64
CA GLN A 197 6.39 -4.23 20.82
C GLN A 197 5.60 -4.07 22.12
N ASN A 198 4.48 -3.33 22.07
CA ASN A 198 3.62 -3.04 23.22
C ASN A 198 2.35 -3.90 23.28
N TRP A 199 2.35 -5.09 22.65
CA TRP A 199 1.16 -5.92 22.46
C TRP A 199 0.39 -6.25 23.75
N LYS A 200 1.08 -6.51 24.86
CA LYS A 200 0.42 -6.84 26.15
C LYS A 200 -0.35 -5.67 26.75
N SER A 201 -0.03 -4.45 26.34
CA SER A 201 -0.65 -3.21 26.79
C SER A 201 -1.33 -2.49 25.63
N MET A 202 -1.82 -3.24 24.63
CA MET A 202 -2.48 -2.70 23.44
C MET A 202 -3.59 -1.71 23.81
N GLU A 203 -4.38 -2.01 24.84
CA GLU A 203 -5.44 -1.14 25.34
C GLU A 203 -4.94 0.23 25.81
N LYS A 204 -3.72 0.31 26.36
CA LYS A 204 -3.12 1.55 26.88
C LYS A 204 -2.55 2.44 25.78
N ILE A 205 -2.27 1.88 24.60
CA ILE A 205 -1.77 2.67 23.47
C ILE A 205 -2.83 3.67 23.05
N THR A 206 -2.47 4.94 23.05
CA THR A 206 -3.36 6.05 22.68
C THR A 206 -3.15 6.47 21.23
N VAL A 207 -4.15 7.10 20.63
CA VAL A 207 -4.00 7.66 19.27
C VAL A 207 -2.93 8.75 19.25
N GLU A 208 -2.81 9.51 20.33
CA GLU A 208 -1.78 10.53 20.53
C GLU A 208 -0.36 9.96 20.44
N GLU A 209 -0.12 8.77 20.98
CA GLU A 209 1.17 8.09 20.86
C GLU A 209 1.43 7.64 19.42
N LEU A 210 0.42 7.11 18.74
CA LEU A 210 0.53 6.67 17.33
C LEU A 210 0.82 7.86 16.39
N THR A 211 0.26 9.04 16.68
CA THR A 211 0.54 10.26 15.89
C THR A 211 1.97 10.80 16.03
N LYS A 212 2.77 10.26 16.96
CA LYS A 212 4.21 10.56 17.02
C LYS A 212 4.99 9.86 15.89
N PHE A 213 4.44 8.77 15.37
CA PHE A 213 4.98 8.02 14.24
C PHE A 213 4.29 8.43 12.95
N ILE A 214 2.95 8.42 12.93
CA ILE A 214 2.14 8.85 11.78
C ILE A 214 1.85 10.34 11.92
N GLN A 215 2.62 11.16 11.22
CA GLN A 215 2.52 12.62 11.33
C GLN A 215 1.20 13.13 10.73
N GLY A 216 0.71 12.45 9.69
CA GLY A 216 -0.53 12.78 9.00
C GLY A 216 -0.57 12.21 7.59
N PRO A 217 -1.61 12.55 6.80
CA PRO A 217 -1.73 12.13 5.42
C PRO A 217 -0.53 12.51 4.56
N ASP A 218 -0.10 11.60 3.69
CA ASP A 218 0.93 11.85 2.69
C ASP A 218 0.37 11.61 1.29
N PHE A 219 -0.04 12.69 0.64
CA PHE A 219 -0.66 12.67 -0.67
C PHE A 219 0.38 12.45 -1.78
N PRO A 220 0.03 11.70 -2.84
CA PRO A 220 0.91 11.49 -3.98
C PRO A 220 1.30 12.79 -4.70
N THR A 221 0.41 13.79 -4.69
CA THR A 221 0.62 15.11 -5.31
C THR A 221 1.35 16.11 -4.40
N GLY A 222 1.71 15.70 -3.17
CA GLY A 222 2.29 16.59 -2.16
C GLY A 222 1.28 17.63 -1.65
N GLY A 223 1.73 18.87 -1.57
CA GLY A 223 1.00 20.00 -1.01
C GLY A 223 1.29 20.21 0.47
N VAL A 224 0.55 21.16 1.06
CA VAL A 224 0.75 21.61 2.43
C VAL A 224 -0.55 21.44 3.22
N ILE A 225 -0.55 20.57 4.22
CA ILE A 225 -1.64 20.46 5.18
C ILE A 225 -1.52 21.61 6.17
N ILE A 226 -2.60 22.39 6.29
CA ILE A 226 -2.66 23.52 7.23
C ILE A 226 -3.38 23.06 8.49
N GLU A 227 -2.63 22.93 9.59
CA GLU A 227 -3.16 22.58 10.90
C GLU A 227 -3.12 23.81 11.84
N ASP A 228 -4.21 24.03 12.57
CA ASP A 228 -4.31 25.11 13.56
C ASP A 228 -3.89 24.57 14.92
N LYS A 229 -2.85 25.15 15.55
CA LYS A 229 -2.37 24.66 16.85
C LYS A 229 -3.44 24.65 17.94
N ARG A 230 -4.50 25.47 17.84
CA ARG A 230 -5.59 25.54 18.82
C ARG A 230 -6.71 24.52 18.56
N ARG A 231 -6.79 24.00 17.34
CA ARG A 231 -7.80 23.00 16.93
C ARG A 231 -7.06 21.74 16.53
N SER A 232 -7.15 20.70 17.34
CA SER A 232 -6.55 19.39 17.08
C SER A 232 -7.25 18.64 15.93
N GLY A 233 -7.36 19.25 14.75
CA GLY A 233 -8.18 18.77 13.64
C GLY A 233 -7.76 17.38 13.17
N LEU A 234 -6.45 17.16 12.99
CA LEU A 234 -5.96 15.86 12.54
C LEU A 234 -6.01 14.81 13.66
N LYS A 235 -5.58 15.16 14.88
CA LYS A 235 -5.63 14.24 16.03
C LYS A 235 -7.06 13.83 16.37
N SER A 236 -8.00 14.77 16.35
CA SER A 236 -9.43 14.50 16.55
C SER A 236 -10.01 13.65 15.43
N ALA A 237 -9.59 13.88 14.18
CA ALA A 237 -9.98 13.03 13.05
C ALA A 237 -9.50 11.59 13.23
N TYR A 238 -8.26 11.38 13.66
CA TYR A 238 -7.73 10.04 13.93
C TYR A 238 -8.34 9.40 15.18
N GLY A 239 -8.68 10.18 16.21
CA GLY A 239 -9.31 9.67 17.43
C GLY A 239 -10.76 9.22 17.23
N SER A 240 -11.50 9.90 16.34
CA SER A 240 -12.92 9.61 16.07
C SER A 240 -13.17 8.84 14.77
N GLY A 241 -12.16 8.69 13.91
CA GLY A 241 -12.31 8.18 12.55
C GLY A 241 -12.93 9.17 11.57
N ARG A 242 -13.31 10.38 12.02
CA ARG A 242 -14.00 11.39 11.20
C ARG A 242 -13.45 12.79 11.45
N GLY A 243 -13.09 13.49 10.37
CA GLY A 243 -12.67 14.89 10.49
C GLY A 243 -12.47 15.56 9.14
N LYS A 244 -11.86 16.73 9.17
CA LYS A 244 -11.55 17.53 7.98
C LYS A 244 -10.19 18.18 8.15
N ILE A 245 -9.44 18.23 7.07
CA ILE A 245 -8.16 18.95 6.99
C ILE A 245 -8.16 19.87 5.79
N ARG A 246 -7.41 20.97 5.87
CA ARG A 246 -7.19 21.85 4.72
C ARG A 246 -5.87 21.50 4.06
N VAL A 247 -5.90 21.34 2.75
CA VAL A 247 -4.75 21.04 1.91
C VAL A 247 -4.57 22.20 0.94
N ARG A 248 -3.38 22.78 0.94
CA ARG A 248 -3.00 23.95 0.15
C ARG A 248 -1.93 23.57 -0.87
N ALA A 249 -1.96 24.23 -2.02
CA ALA A 249 -0.93 24.14 -3.04
C ALA A 249 0.41 24.66 -2.52
N LYS A 250 1.52 24.08 -2.99
CA LYS A 250 2.85 24.59 -2.68
C LYS A 250 3.17 25.71 -3.67
N ALA A 251 3.30 26.92 -3.14
CA ALA A 251 3.53 28.12 -3.94
C ALA A 251 4.70 28.94 -3.38
N THR A 252 5.51 29.48 -4.27
CA THR A 252 6.60 30.42 -3.96
C THR A 252 6.40 31.73 -4.70
N VAL A 253 6.83 32.83 -4.08
CA VAL A 253 6.89 34.14 -4.74
C VAL A 253 8.32 34.36 -5.20
N GLU A 254 8.51 34.63 -6.48
CA GLU A 254 9.81 34.90 -7.08
C GLU A 254 9.86 36.33 -7.62
N GLU A 255 10.99 37.00 -7.43
CA GLU A 255 11.26 38.30 -8.04
C GLU A 255 11.70 38.14 -9.50
N MET A 256 11.15 38.97 -10.38
CA MET A 256 11.49 39.05 -11.79
C MET A 256 12.27 40.34 -12.08
N SER A 257 12.85 40.42 -13.29
CA SER A 257 13.49 41.64 -13.76
C SER A 257 12.56 42.86 -13.68
N ARG A 258 13.14 44.03 -13.41
CA ARG A 258 12.44 45.33 -13.33
C ARG A 258 11.43 45.45 -12.17
N GLY A 259 11.62 44.68 -11.10
CA GLY A 259 10.81 44.75 -9.87
C GLY A 259 9.38 44.24 -10.06
N LYS A 260 9.19 43.29 -10.98
CA LYS A 260 7.94 42.52 -11.07
C LYS A 260 8.07 41.26 -10.21
N HIS A 261 6.96 40.66 -9.85
CA HIS A 261 6.94 39.38 -9.13
C HIS A 261 6.15 38.35 -9.92
N ARG A 262 6.42 37.07 -9.67
CA ARG A 262 5.60 35.95 -10.13
C ARG A 262 5.32 35.00 -8.98
N ILE A 263 4.14 34.38 -9.00
CA ILE A 263 3.80 33.27 -8.13
C ILE A 263 4.04 31.99 -8.93
N VAL A 264 4.80 31.05 -8.36
CA VAL A 264 5.11 29.76 -8.95
C VAL A 264 4.50 28.69 -8.09
N ILE A 265 3.64 27.85 -8.67
CA ILE A 265 2.98 26.74 -7.99
C ILE A 265 3.57 25.44 -8.52
N THR A 266 4.12 24.63 -7.63
CA THR A 266 4.81 23.38 -7.98
C THR A 266 4.04 22.12 -7.58
N GLU A 267 3.08 22.23 -6.67
CA GLU A 267 2.26 21.12 -6.19
C GLU A 267 0.83 21.61 -5.95
N ILE A 268 -0.18 20.81 -6.28
CA ILE A 268 -1.60 21.12 -6.06
C ILE A 268 -2.25 20.13 -5.08
N PRO A 269 -3.37 20.52 -4.43
CA PRO A 269 -4.07 19.63 -3.51
C PRO A 269 -4.54 18.33 -4.18
N TYR A 270 -4.52 17.24 -3.42
CA TYR A 270 -4.93 15.91 -3.89
C TYR A 270 -6.35 15.88 -4.48
N MET A 271 -6.54 15.07 -5.53
CA MET A 271 -7.78 14.98 -6.33
C MET A 271 -8.23 16.29 -7.00
N THR A 272 -7.32 17.25 -7.18
CA THR A 272 -7.57 18.49 -7.93
C THR A 272 -7.02 18.35 -9.35
N LYS A 273 -7.80 18.75 -10.36
CA LYS A 273 -7.37 18.79 -11.76
C LYS A 273 -6.67 20.11 -12.06
N LYS A 274 -5.48 20.06 -12.69
CA LYS A 274 -4.70 21.26 -13.03
C LYS A 274 -5.48 22.21 -13.95
N VAL A 275 -6.12 21.67 -15.00
CA VAL A 275 -6.89 22.46 -15.97
C VAL A 275 -8.03 23.23 -15.29
N THR A 276 -8.76 22.60 -14.37
CA THR A 276 -9.86 23.25 -13.64
C THR A 276 -9.37 24.42 -12.77
N VAL A 277 -8.17 24.32 -12.19
CA VAL A 277 -7.54 25.43 -11.46
C VAL A 277 -7.25 26.60 -12.40
N LEU A 278 -6.62 26.32 -13.55
CA LEU A 278 -6.25 27.35 -14.53
C LEU A 278 -7.48 28.06 -15.11
N GLU A 279 -8.49 27.29 -15.50
CA GLU A 279 -9.78 27.82 -16.00
C GLU A 279 -10.46 28.70 -14.95
N ARG A 280 -10.44 28.29 -13.68
CA ARG A 280 -11.01 29.07 -12.58
C ARG A 280 -10.26 30.39 -12.39
N ILE A 281 -8.93 30.38 -12.40
CA ILE A 281 -8.12 31.60 -12.28
C ILE A 281 -8.40 32.52 -13.47
N ALA A 282 -8.36 32.01 -14.69
CA ALA A 282 -8.62 32.80 -15.90
C ALA A 282 -10.03 33.42 -15.90
N LYS A 283 -11.03 32.71 -15.38
CA LYS A 283 -12.38 33.23 -15.19
C LYS A 283 -12.41 34.37 -14.16
N LEU A 284 -11.81 34.17 -12.98
CA LEU A 284 -11.78 35.20 -11.93
C LEU A 284 -11.06 36.49 -12.36
N VAL A 285 -10.01 36.37 -13.19
CA VAL A 285 -9.33 37.54 -13.76
C VAL A 285 -10.20 38.25 -14.80
N ARG A 286 -10.89 37.50 -15.66
CA ARG A 286 -11.79 38.06 -16.69
C ARG A 286 -13.01 38.75 -16.09
N ASP A 287 -13.55 38.20 -15.01
CA ASP A 287 -14.72 38.73 -14.30
C ASP A 287 -14.34 39.87 -13.32
N GLU A 288 -13.08 40.33 -13.34
CA GLU A 288 -12.52 41.38 -12.45
C GLU A 288 -12.65 41.06 -10.94
N GLU A 289 -12.86 39.80 -10.58
CA GLU A 289 -12.92 39.34 -9.19
C GLU A 289 -11.53 39.14 -8.56
N LEU A 290 -10.50 38.98 -9.38
CA LEU A 290 -9.11 38.79 -8.99
C LEU A 290 -8.21 39.75 -9.77
N GLU A 291 -7.81 40.83 -9.11
CA GLU A 291 -6.92 41.84 -9.68
C GLU A 291 -5.43 41.49 -9.46
N GLY A 292 -4.56 42.11 -10.26
CA GLY A 292 -3.12 42.07 -10.04
C GLY A 292 -2.36 40.99 -10.81
N ILE A 293 -3.06 40.15 -11.59
CA ILE A 293 -2.47 39.14 -12.48
C ILE A 293 -2.27 39.73 -13.86
N ALA A 294 -1.05 39.65 -14.38
CA ALA A 294 -0.67 40.11 -15.71
C ALA A 294 -0.74 38.98 -16.75
N ASP A 295 -0.30 37.78 -16.38
CA ASP A 295 -0.24 36.61 -17.26
C ASP A 295 -0.39 35.31 -16.45
N LEU A 296 -0.91 34.26 -17.09
CA LEU A 296 -1.07 32.92 -16.52
C LEU A 296 -0.53 31.89 -17.52
N ARG A 297 0.51 31.16 -17.12
CA ARG A 297 1.15 30.13 -17.96
C ARG A 297 1.28 28.81 -17.23
N ASP A 298 1.15 27.73 -17.98
CA ASP A 298 1.52 26.40 -17.56
C ASP A 298 2.86 26.04 -18.20
N GLU A 299 3.91 25.99 -17.39
CA GLU A 299 5.27 25.62 -17.77
C GLU A 299 5.61 24.20 -17.25
N SER A 300 4.60 23.39 -16.97
CA SER A 300 4.79 21.99 -16.54
C SER A 300 5.42 21.16 -17.65
N ASP A 301 6.38 20.33 -17.28
CA ASP A 301 7.09 19.43 -18.20
C ASP A 301 7.25 18.03 -17.60
N ARG A 302 8.16 17.22 -18.16
CA ARG A 302 8.45 15.88 -17.63
C ARG A 302 9.20 15.89 -16.28
N GLN A 303 9.81 17.01 -15.91
CA GLN A 303 10.57 17.17 -14.67
C GLN A 303 9.68 17.60 -13.50
N GLY A 304 8.53 18.23 -13.78
CA GLY A 304 7.53 18.50 -12.74
C GLY A 304 6.47 19.50 -13.14
N MET A 305 5.52 19.70 -12.22
CA MET A 305 4.48 20.70 -12.36
C MET A 305 5.04 22.11 -12.11
N ARG A 306 4.69 23.06 -12.96
CA ARG A 306 5.09 24.47 -12.81
C ARG A 306 4.03 25.41 -13.39
N ILE A 307 3.13 25.88 -12.55
CA ILE A 307 2.16 26.92 -12.93
C ILE A 307 2.72 28.29 -12.57
N VAL A 308 2.71 29.22 -13.51
CA VAL A 308 3.29 30.56 -13.39
C VAL A 308 2.21 31.60 -13.49
N ILE A 309 2.14 32.47 -12.49
CA ILE A 309 1.23 33.60 -12.46
C ILE A 309 2.10 34.85 -12.36
N GLU A 310 2.25 35.56 -13.48
CA GLU A 310 2.97 36.83 -13.48
C GLU A 310 2.07 37.94 -12.92
N LEU A 311 2.65 38.79 -12.07
CA LEU A 311 1.91 39.87 -11.43
C LEU A 311 2.23 41.22 -12.10
N VAL A 312 1.26 42.13 -12.07
CA VAL A 312 1.52 43.54 -12.43
C VAL A 312 2.42 44.19 -11.38
N LYS A 313 3.17 45.22 -11.77
CA LYS A 313 4.16 45.88 -10.89
C LYS A 313 3.56 46.46 -9.60
N SER A 314 2.28 46.86 -9.62
CA SER A 314 1.57 47.43 -8.47
C SER A 314 0.95 46.37 -7.53
N ALA A 315 0.94 45.10 -7.91
CA ALA A 315 0.32 44.05 -7.12
C ALA A 315 1.17 43.69 -5.90
N GLN A 316 0.50 43.41 -4.79
CA GLN A 316 1.14 42.85 -3.59
C GLN A 316 1.05 41.32 -3.68
N PRO A 317 2.17 40.59 -3.89
CA PRO A 317 2.16 39.16 -4.17
C PRO A 317 1.42 38.33 -3.12
N GLU A 318 1.60 38.67 -1.85
CA GLU A 318 1.00 37.98 -0.71
C GLU A 318 -0.53 38.08 -0.72
N LYS A 319 -1.08 39.25 -1.11
CA LYS A 319 -2.53 39.45 -1.21
C LYS A 319 -3.14 38.70 -2.38
N VAL A 320 -2.46 38.69 -3.53
CA VAL A 320 -2.91 37.93 -4.69
C VAL A 320 -2.90 36.44 -4.38
N LEU A 321 -1.83 35.96 -3.72
CA LEU A 321 -1.72 34.56 -3.29
C LEU A 321 -2.82 34.17 -2.29
N GLU A 322 -3.13 35.02 -1.32
CA GLU A 322 -4.25 34.80 -0.39
C GLU A 322 -5.60 34.72 -1.11
N ALA A 323 -5.84 35.63 -2.06
CA ALA A 323 -7.05 35.65 -2.86
C ALA A 323 -7.17 34.38 -3.74
N LEU A 324 -6.06 33.92 -4.31
CA LEU A 324 -5.99 32.65 -5.05
C LEU A 324 -6.40 31.47 -4.17
N PHE A 325 -5.86 31.34 -2.95
CA PHE A 325 -6.25 30.26 -2.04
C PHE A 325 -7.73 30.33 -1.64
N LYS A 326 -8.28 31.53 -1.42
CA LYS A 326 -9.68 31.70 -1.00
C LYS A 326 -10.70 31.45 -2.12
N ARG A 327 -10.36 31.75 -3.37
CA ARG A 327 -11.32 31.78 -4.50
C ARG A 327 -11.15 30.64 -5.51
N THR A 328 -10.11 29.83 -5.36
CA THR A 328 -9.78 28.70 -6.25
C THR A 328 -9.61 27.41 -5.46
N THR A 329 -9.43 26.29 -6.16
CA THR A 329 -9.14 24.98 -5.56
C THR A 329 -7.65 24.80 -5.21
N LEU A 330 -6.85 25.87 -5.23
CA LEU A 330 -5.47 25.85 -4.71
C LEU A 330 -5.42 25.68 -3.19
N GLU A 331 -6.51 25.93 -2.48
CA GLU A 331 -6.75 25.41 -1.13
C GLU A 331 -8.09 24.68 -1.12
N ASN A 332 -8.12 23.45 -0.60
CA ASN A 332 -9.34 22.67 -0.51
C ASN A 332 -9.43 21.93 0.83
N THR A 333 -10.65 21.55 1.22
CA THR A 333 -10.89 20.75 2.42
C THR A 333 -11.01 19.28 2.06
N PHE A 334 -10.11 18.46 2.59
CA PHE A 334 -10.19 17.01 2.48
C PHE A 334 -10.96 16.44 3.68
N SER A 335 -11.97 15.61 3.41
CA SER A 335 -12.73 14.93 4.47
C SER A 335 -12.07 13.61 4.82
N ILE A 336 -11.87 13.34 6.10
CA ILE A 336 -11.37 12.08 6.63
C ILE A 336 -12.57 11.32 7.18
N ILE A 337 -12.85 10.14 6.63
CA ILE A 337 -13.88 9.21 7.11
C ILE A 337 -13.31 7.80 6.95
N ILE A 338 -12.81 7.22 8.05
CA ILE A 338 -12.24 5.87 8.06
C ILE A 338 -13.36 4.85 8.25
N LEU A 339 -14.16 4.67 7.20
CA LEU A 339 -15.24 3.69 7.15
C LEU A 339 -14.83 2.52 6.26
N ALA A 340 -14.83 1.32 6.82
CA ALA A 340 -14.43 0.09 6.11
C ALA A 340 -15.26 -1.10 6.60
N LEU A 341 -15.22 -2.21 5.87
CA LEU A 341 -15.85 -3.46 6.28
C LEU A 341 -14.93 -4.21 7.25
N VAL A 342 -15.47 -4.59 8.40
CA VAL A 342 -14.83 -5.51 9.35
C VAL A 342 -15.82 -6.64 9.57
N ASP A 343 -15.45 -7.85 9.14
CA ASP A 343 -16.33 -9.03 9.13
C ASP A 343 -17.64 -8.77 8.35
N ASP A 344 -17.51 -8.22 7.14
CA ASP A 344 -18.62 -7.84 6.24
C ASP A 344 -19.58 -6.76 6.78
N GLU A 345 -19.29 -6.16 7.94
CA GLU A 345 -20.07 -5.06 8.53
C GLU A 345 -19.38 -3.70 8.36
N PRO A 346 -20.09 -2.64 7.94
CA PRO A 346 -19.52 -1.31 7.84
C PRO A 346 -19.25 -0.72 9.24
N LYS A 347 -17.97 -0.51 9.58
CA LYS A 347 -17.55 0.06 10.86
C LYS A 347 -16.73 1.34 10.64
N LEU A 348 -17.07 2.37 11.41
CA LEU A 348 -16.25 3.58 11.51
C LEU A 348 -15.10 3.30 12.47
N LEU A 349 -13.87 3.35 11.97
CA LEU A 349 -12.67 3.01 12.70
C LEU A 349 -11.89 4.28 13.07
N ASN A 350 -11.33 4.33 14.27
CA ASN A 350 -10.24 5.25 14.56
C ASN A 350 -8.89 4.72 14.01
N LEU A 351 -7.83 5.53 14.09
CA LEU A 351 -6.50 5.15 13.57
C LEU A 351 -5.98 3.85 14.21
N LYS A 352 -6.13 3.71 15.53
CA LYS A 352 -5.67 2.54 16.29
C LYS A 352 -6.42 1.28 15.86
N GLU A 353 -7.73 1.36 15.71
CA GLU A 353 -8.58 0.24 15.29
C GLU A 353 -8.22 -0.21 13.87
N ALA A 354 -8.00 0.71 12.94
CA ALA A 354 -7.56 0.37 11.57
C ALA A 354 -6.22 -0.37 11.56
N LEU A 355 -5.23 0.08 12.34
CA LEU A 355 -3.94 -0.60 12.49
C LEU A 355 -4.08 -1.98 13.17
N LEU A 356 -4.96 -2.08 14.16
CA LEU A 356 -5.19 -3.34 14.89
C LEU A 356 -5.81 -4.40 13.98
N VAL A 357 -6.83 -4.05 13.20
CA VAL A 357 -7.47 -4.97 12.23
C VAL A 357 -6.42 -5.53 11.25
N TYR A 358 -5.51 -4.68 10.78
CA TYR A 358 -4.41 -5.11 9.92
C TYR A 358 -3.45 -6.09 10.62
N LEU A 359 -3.06 -5.82 11.87
CA LEU A 359 -2.17 -6.71 12.65
C LEU A 359 -2.82 -8.07 12.94
N GLU A 360 -4.11 -8.08 13.27
CA GLU A 360 -4.87 -9.31 13.50
C GLU A 360 -4.97 -10.16 12.23
N HIS A 361 -5.25 -9.53 11.09
CA HIS A 361 -5.23 -10.19 9.78
C HIS A 361 -3.83 -10.76 9.44
N SER A 362 -2.78 -9.96 9.65
CA SER A 362 -1.40 -10.39 9.39
C SER A 362 -0.98 -11.59 10.26
N LEU A 363 -1.42 -11.61 11.53
CA LEU A 363 -1.20 -12.74 12.42
C LEU A 363 -1.93 -14.00 11.95
N ASP A 364 -3.18 -13.88 11.49
CA ASP A 364 -3.93 -15.02 10.97
C ASP A 364 -3.32 -15.55 9.67
N ALA A 365 -2.94 -14.67 8.73
CA ALA A 365 -2.28 -15.04 7.49
C ALA A 365 -0.96 -15.80 7.74
N ILE A 366 -0.10 -15.31 8.64
CA ILE A 366 1.15 -15.99 9.00
C ILE A 366 0.91 -17.32 9.70
N LYS A 367 -0.11 -17.40 10.56
CA LYS A 367 -0.49 -18.64 11.21
C LYS A 367 -0.94 -19.68 10.18
N ARG A 368 -1.83 -19.31 9.26
CA ARG A 368 -2.31 -20.18 8.17
C ARG A 368 -1.16 -20.62 7.26
N ARG A 369 -0.30 -19.70 6.84
CA ARG A 369 0.93 -20.02 6.07
C ARG A 369 1.81 -21.03 6.79
N SER A 370 2.10 -20.75 8.07
CA SER A 370 3.00 -21.60 8.87
C SER A 370 2.40 -22.99 9.11
N GLN A 371 1.07 -23.07 9.23
CA GLN A 371 0.35 -24.34 9.34
C GLN A 371 0.40 -25.14 8.03
N PHE A 372 0.18 -24.47 6.89
CA PHE A 372 0.31 -25.09 5.57
C PHE A 372 1.72 -25.65 5.33
N ASP A 373 2.75 -24.85 5.61
CA ASP A 373 4.14 -25.28 5.48
C ASP A 373 4.47 -26.42 6.46
N LEU A 374 3.88 -26.41 7.67
CA LEU A 374 4.07 -27.47 8.66
C LEU A 374 3.45 -28.79 8.19
N GLU A 375 2.21 -28.77 7.69
CA GLU A 375 1.52 -29.96 7.18
C GLU A 375 2.27 -30.56 5.99
N LYS A 376 2.74 -29.72 5.05
CA LYS A 376 3.55 -30.15 3.92
C LYS A 376 4.89 -30.75 4.36
N ALA A 377 5.55 -30.12 5.33
CA ALA A 377 6.81 -30.62 5.89
C ALA A 377 6.60 -31.95 6.63
N GLN A 378 5.53 -32.10 7.41
CA GLN A 378 5.17 -33.34 8.11
C GLN A 378 4.86 -34.48 7.13
N ALA A 379 4.10 -34.20 6.05
CA ALA A 379 3.84 -35.19 5.01
C ALA A 379 5.14 -35.64 4.32
N ARG A 380 6.08 -34.72 4.09
CA ARG A 380 7.39 -35.04 3.52
C ARG A 380 8.27 -35.83 4.49
N GLU A 381 8.30 -35.44 5.76
CA GLU A 381 9.04 -36.12 6.83
C GLU A 381 8.57 -37.57 6.98
N HIS A 382 7.25 -37.79 6.94
CA HIS A 382 6.65 -39.12 7.01
C HIS A 382 7.15 -40.04 5.89
N VAL A 383 7.22 -39.53 4.65
CA VAL A 383 7.78 -40.29 3.52
C VAL A 383 9.27 -40.57 3.72
N LEU A 384 10.04 -39.55 4.08
CA LEU A 384 11.49 -39.67 4.30
C LEU A 384 11.81 -40.66 5.43
N ALA A 385 11.05 -40.68 6.52
CA ALA A 385 11.20 -41.65 7.60
C ALA A 385 11.04 -43.09 7.11
N GLY A 386 10.08 -43.34 6.21
CA GLY A 386 9.89 -44.65 5.57
C GLY A 386 11.05 -45.03 4.66
N LEU A 387 11.53 -44.09 3.84
CA LEU A 387 12.66 -44.32 2.94
C LEU A 387 13.96 -44.58 3.72
N THR A 388 14.25 -43.82 4.77
CA THR A 388 15.41 -44.03 5.63
C THR A 388 15.34 -45.41 6.30
N LYS A 389 14.19 -45.78 6.86
CA LYS A 389 13.98 -47.12 7.46
C LYS A 389 14.19 -48.25 6.44
N ALA A 390 13.78 -48.05 5.20
CA ALA A 390 13.98 -49.02 4.13
C ALA A 390 15.45 -49.13 3.70
N LEU A 391 16.17 -48.00 3.64
CA LEU A 391 17.60 -47.97 3.34
C LEU A 391 18.43 -48.63 4.45
N ASP A 392 18.05 -48.45 5.71
CA ASP A 392 18.69 -49.12 6.85
C ASP A 392 18.50 -50.65 6.83
N ASN A 393 17.45 -51.14 6.15
CA ASN A 393 17.09 -52.57 6.07
C ASN A 393 17.01 -53.06 4.61
N LEU A 394 17.92 -52.55 3.76
CA LEU A 394 17.80 -52.67 2.30
C LEU A 394 17.65 -54.12 1.80
N ASP A 395 18.49 -55.03 2.28
CA ASP A 395 18.47 -56.43 1.83
C ASP A 395 17.13 -57.11 2.14
N ALA A 396 16.62 -56.92 3.37
CA ALA A 396 15.35 -57.47 3.80
C ALA A 396 14.17 -56.88 3.00
N VAL A 397 14.21 -55.58 2.71
CA VAL A 397 13.20 -54.91 1.87
C VAL A 397 13.21 -55.47 0.44
N ILE A 398 14.39 -55.63 -0.16
CA ILE A 398 14.54 -56.20 -1.51
C ILE A 398 14.01 -57.64 -1.54
N ASP A 399 14.33 -58.46 -0.54
CA ASP A 399 13.87 -59.84 -0.46
C ASP A 399 12.36 -59.94 -0.29
N THR A 400 11.75 -59.10 0.55
CA THR A 400 10.29 -59.01 0.68
C THR A 400 9.62 -58.63 -0.64
N ILE A 401 10.19 -57.69 -1.40
CA ILE A 401 9.68 -57.30 -2.72
C ILE A 401 9.84 -58.44 -3.72
N ARG A 402 11.02 -59.07 -3.80
CA ARG A 402 11.33 -60.15 -4.76
C ARG A 402 10.47 -61.39 -4.54
N ASN A 403 10.13 -61.71 -3.29
CA ASN A 403 9.30 -62.86 -2.93
C ASN A 403 7.79 -62.59 -3.04
N SER A 404 7.40 -61.36 -3.34
CA SER A 404 5.99 -60.98 -3.48
C SER A 404 5.48 -61.20 -4.91
N ARG A 405 4.27 -61.76 -5.05
CA ARG A 405 3.69 -62.13 -6.37
C ARG A 405 3.21 -60.93 -7.20
N SER A 406 2.96 -59.78 -6.57
CA SER A 406 2.48 -58.56 -7.23
C SER A 406 2.92 -57.32 -6.45
N ALA A 407 2.87 -56.14 -7.08
CA ALA A 407 3.14 -54.87 -6.41
C ALA A 407 2.24 -54.63 -5.19
N GLN A 408 0.94 -54.99 -5.29
CA GLN A 408 0.02 -54.87 -4.16
C GLN A 408 0.38 -55.82 -3.02
N THR A 409 0.79 -57.05 -3.33
CA THR A 409 1.26 -58.01 -2.33
C THR A 409 2.56 -57.52 -1.66
N ALA A 410 3.49 -56.96 -2.45
CA ALA A 410 4.73 -56.39 -1.95
C ALA A 410 4.45 -55.21 -1.00
N LYS A 411 3.55 -54.31 -1.39
CA LYS A 411 3.12 -53.18 -0.57
C LYS A 411 2.56 -53.64 0.78
N ASN A 412 1.63 -54.59 0.77
CA ASN A 412 1.02 -55.12 1.99
C ASN A 412 2.05 -55.82 2.89
N ASN A 413 3.00 -56.57 2.31
CA ASN A 413 4.08 -57.20 3.07
C ASN A 413 5.04 -56.17 3.67
N LEU A 414 5.44 -55.13 2.92
CA LEU A 414 6.26 -54.04 3.44
C LEU A 414 5.58 -53.31 4.60
N MET A 415 4.27 -53.05 4.50
CA MET A 415 3.49 -52.46 5.58
C MET A 415 3.49 -53.33 6.84
N ARG A 416 3.26 -54.64 6.69
CA ARG A 416 3.19 -55.58 7.81
C ARG A 416 4.56 -55.79 8.46
N ASP A 417 5.58 -56.06 7.66
CA ASP A 417 6.88 -56.55 8.14
C ASP A 417 7.75 -55.41 8.68
N PHE A 418 7.59 -54.19 8.17
CA PHE A 418 8.34 -53.00 8.58
C PHE A 418 7.48 -51.94 9.27
N SER A 419 6.23 -52.25 9.64
CA SER A 419 5.28 -51.30 10.28
C SER A 419 5.18 -49.97 9.53
N LEU A 420 5.12 -50.04 8.21
CA LEU A 420 5.05 -48.87 7.33
C LEU A 420 3.59 -48.53 7.01
N THR A 421 3.33 -47.25 6.79
CA THR A 421 2.03 -46.81 6.26
C THR A 421 1.93 -47.08 4.76
N ASP A 422 0.70 -47.02 4.23
CA ASP A 422 0.42 -47.20 2.80
C ASP A 422 1.26 -46.26 1.92
N ILE A 423 1.35 -44.97 2.30
CA ILE A 423 2.11 -43.94 1.58
C ILE A 423 3.61 -44.24 1.59
N GLN A 424 4.15 -44.66 2.75
CA GLN A 424 5.58 -45.00 2.87
C GLN A 424 5.93 -46.24 2.06
N ALA A 425 5.12 -47.30 2.14
CA ALA A 425 5.32 -48.53 1.38
C ALA A 425 5.26 -48.26 -0.13
N GLN A 426 4.31 -47.42 -0.58
CA GLN A 426 4.24 -46.98 -1.96
C GLN A 426 5.50 -46.22 -2.38
N ALA A 427 5.96 -45.25 -1.58
CA ALA A 427 7.16 -44.48 -1.87
C ALA A 427 8.44 -45.33 -1.96
N ILE A 428 8.52 -46.42 -1.20
CA ILE A 428 9.62 -47.40 -1.28
C ILE A 428 9.55 -48.19 -2.58
N LEU A 429 8.36 -48.65 -2.99
CA LEU A 429 8.18 -49.36 -4.27
C LEU A 429 8.49 -48.47 -5.48
N ASP A 430 8.18 -47.19 -5.38
CA ASP A 430 8.45 -46.20 -6.44
C ASP A 430 9.90 -45.67 -6.42
N MET A 431 10.74 -46.15 -5.49
CA MET A 431 12.12 -45.71 -5.35
C MET A 431 12.98 -46.16 -6.55
N PRO A 432 13.62 -45.24 -7.29
CA PRO A 432 14.51 -45.61 -8.37
C PRO A 432 15.82 -46.26 -7.84
N LEU A 433 16.32 -47.32 -8.49
CA LEU A 433 17.54 -48.03 -8.07
C LEU A 433 18.77 -47.12 -7.88
N ARG A 434 18.87 -46.01 -8.63
CA ARG A 434 19.96 -45.01 -8.45
C ARG A 434 20.01 -44.41 -7.04
N ARG A 435 18.89 -44.38 -6.31
CA ARG A 435 18.80 -43.85 -4.93
C ARG A 435 19.52 -44.74 -3.90
N LEU A 436 19.86 -45.97 -4.28
CA LEU A 436 20.61 -46.91 -3.45
C LEU A 436 22.12 -46.57 -3.39
N ALA A 437 22.62 -45.70 -4.27
CA ALA A 437 24.00 -45.25 -4.21
C ALA A 437 24.25 -44.42 -2.93
N GLY A 438 25.39 -44.61 -2.26
CA GLY A 438 25.65 -44.00 -0.95
C GLY A 438 25.53 -42.46 -0.91
N LEU A 439 25.89 -41.76 -1.99
CA LEU A 439 25.69 -40.30 -2.08
C LEU A 439 24.21 -39.91 -2.11
N GLU A 440 23.36 -40.70 -2.75
CA GLU A 440 21.91 -40.46 -2.81
C GLU A 440 21.21 -40.80 -1.48
N GLN A 441 21.67 -41.83 -0.78
CA GLN A 441 21.21 -42.15 0.57
C GLN A 441 21.52 -40.99 1.53
N LYS A 442 22.75 -40.48 1.49
CA LYS A 442 23.14 -39.33 2.32
C LYS A 442 22.29 -38.09 2.05
N LYS A 443 21.93 -37.82 0.79
CA LYS A 443 21.00 -36.72 0.45
C LYS A 443 19.63 -36.89 1.10
N ILE A 444 19.10 -38.11 1.15
CA ILE A 444 17.82 -38.42 1.79
C ILE A 444 17.91 -38.18 3.31
N GLU A 445 18.99 -38.63 3.94
CA GLU A 445 19.22 -38.36 5.36
C GLU A 445 19.37 -36.87 5.69
N ASP A 446 20.12 -36.14 4.87
CA ASP A 446 20.33 -34.70 5.04
C ASP A 446 19.02 -33.93 4.82
N GLU A 447 18.23 -34.32 3.82
CA GLU A 447 16.88 -33.79 3.60
C GLU A 447 15.97 -34.08 4.81
N TYR A 448 16.00 -35.31 5.34
CA TYR A 448 15.22 -35.70 6.51
C TYR A 448 15.56 -34.83 7.74
N LYS A 449 16.85 -34.65 8.03
CA LYS A 449 17.32 -33.78 9.13
C LYS A 449 16.89 -32.32 8.91
N ALA A 450 16.96 -31.82 7.68
CA ALA A 450 16.54 -30.46 7.34
C ALA A 450 15.03 -30.27 7.55
N VAL A 451 14.21 -31.21 7.09
CA VAL A 451 12.75 -31.19 7.26
C VAL A 451 12.38 -31.28 8.74
N GLN A 452 13.04 -32.13 9.54
CA GLN A 452 12.82 -32.19 10.99
C GLN A 452 13.16 -30.86 11.68
N LYS A 453 14.24 -30.21 11.27
CA LYS A 453 14.60 -28.86 11.75
C LYS A 453 13.53 -27.83 11.38
N GLN A 454 13.02 -27.88 10.15
CA GLN A 454 11.93 -27.01 9.69
C GLN A 454 10.64 -27.22 10.50
N ILE A 455 10.20 -28.47 10.68
CA ILE A 455 9.03 -28.82 11.50
C ILE A 455 9.19 -28.30 12.93
N LYS A 456 10.36 -28.48 13.54
CA LYS A 456 10.63 -27.96 14.89
C LYS A 456 10.53 -26.43 14.93
N GLY A 457 11.04 -25.75 13.91
CA GLY A 457 10.95 -24.30 13.75
C GLY A 457 9.49 -23.83 13.66
N LEU A 458 8.73 -24.37 12.71
CA LEU A 458 7.32 -24.04 12.47
C LEU A 458 6.43 -24.37 13.67
N SER A 459 6.62 -25.53 14.29
CA SER A 459 5.88 -25.91 15.51
C SER A 459 6.17 -24.95 16.67
N THR A 460 7.42 -24.49 16.80
CA THR A 460 7.80 -23.52 17.84
C THR A 460 7.19 -22.15 17.55
N LEU A 461 7.15 -21.73 16.28
CA LEU A 461 6.52 -20.48 15.85
C LEU A 461 5.03 -20.48 16.17
N LEU A 462 4.29 -21.52 15.75
CA LEU A 462 2.85 -21.66 15.96
C LEU A 462 2.46 -21.74 17.45
N LYS A 463 3.35 -22.27 18.31
CA LYS A 463 3.14 -22.31 19.77
C LYS A 463 3.43 -20.99 20.47
N SER A 464 4.11 -20.05 19.82
CA SER A 464 4.58 -18.81 20.46
C SER A 464 4.01 -17.57 19.79
N PRO A 465 2.94 -16.97 20.35
CA PRO A 465 2.40 -15.70 19.86
C PRO A 465 3.43 -14.57 19.80
N LYS A 466 4.42 -14.59 20.70
CA LYS A 466 5.52 -13.63 20.68
C LYS A 466 6.38 -13.78 19.41
N LYS A 467 6.76 -15.00 19.06
CA LYS A 467 7.56 -15.25 17.85
C LYS A 467 6.80 -14.90 16.57
N MET A 468 5.48 -15.15 16.53
CA MET A 468 4.66 -14.72 15.40
C MET A 468 4.70 -13.20 15.20
N ARG A 469 4.60 -12.43 16.29
CA ARG A 469 4.75 -10.97 16.24
C ARG A 469 6.15 -10.52 15.84
N GLU A 470 7.19 -11.21 16.30
CA GLU A 470 8.57 -10.94 15.90
C GLU A 470 8.75 -11.15 14.37
N VAL A 471 8.16 -12.21 13.81
CA VAL A 471 8.16 -12.45 12.35
C VAL A 471 7.45 -11.33 11.58
N ILE A 472 6.29 -10.85 12.08
CA ILE A 472 5.60 -9.71 11.46
C ILE A 472 6.48 -8.46 11.48
N ALA A 473 7.04 -8.11 12.65
CA ALA A 473 7.87 -6.93 12.78
C ALA A 473 9.08 -6.98 11.83
N THR A 474 9.76 -8.13 11.74
CA THR A 474 10.86 -8.33 10.78
C THR A 474 10.37 -8.15 9.34
N SER A 475 9.26 -8.76 8.95
CA SER A 475 8.72 -8.64 7.59
C SER A 475 8.31 -7.20 7.25
N LEU A 476 7.72 -6.46 8.20
CA LEU A 476 7.36 -5.06 8.00
C LEU A 476 8.59 -4.16 7.84
N GLN A 477 9.66 -4.42 8.60
CA GLN A 477 10.92 -3.69 8.46
C GLN A 477 11.60 -3.99 7.12
N GLU A 478 11.62 -5.24 6.66
CA GLU A 478 12.11 -5.60 5.33
C GLU A 478 11.34 -4.86 4.23
N ILE A 479 10.01 -4.81 4.34
CA ILE A 479 9.15 -4.04 3.41
C ILE A 479 9.47 -2.54 3.48
N LYS A 480 9.68 -1.99 4.67
CA LYS A 480 10.05 -0.58 4.83
C LYS A 480 11.42 -0.30 4.20
N GLU A 481 12.40 -1.16 4.36
CA GLU A 481 13.73 -1.01 3.76
C GLU A 481 13.68 -1.01 2.23
N GLU A 482 12.83 -1.85 1.63
CA GLU A 482 12.73 -1.98 0.18
C GLU A 482 11.83 -0.91 -0.47
N PHE A 483 10.69 -0.55 0.15
CA PHE A 483 9.62 0.21 -0.51
C PHE A 483 9.37 1.61 0.05
N ASN A 484 9.98 1.98 1.19
CA ASN A 484 9.73 3.29 1.78
C ASN A 484 10.30 4.42 0.91
N ASP A 485 9.64 5.57 0.94
CA ASP A 485 10.10 6.80 0.31
C ASP A 485 9.91 8.00 1.24
N SER A 486 10.53 9.12 0.87
CA SER A 486 10.43 10.36 1.64
C SER A 486 9.01 10.92 1.60
N ARG A 487 8.59 11.50 2.73
CA ARG A 487 7.30 12.21 2.83
C ARG A 487 7.22 13.33 1.79
N ARG A 488 6.12 13.39 1.04
CA ARG A 488 5.87 14.41 0.00
C ARG A 488 5.13 15.60 0.57
N THR A 489 4.13 15.34 1.41
CA THR A 489 3.21 16.34 1.95
C THR A 489 3.77 17.01 3.19
N GLN A 490 3.81 18.34 3.19
CA GLN A 490 4.27 19.10 4.36
C GLN A 490 3.11 19.40 5.30
N ILE A 491 3.36 19.40 6.61
CA ILE A 491 2.38 19.80 7.62
C ILE A 491 2.83 21.11 8.25
N ALA A 492 2.02 22.15 8.09
CA ALA A 492 2.28 23.49 8.58
C ALA A 492 1.37 23.81 9.77
N LEU A 493 1.98 24.16 10.90
CA LEU A 493 1.29 24.55 12.12
C LEU A 493 1.12 26.07 12.19
N VAL A 494 -0.12 26.54 12.19
CA VAL A 494 -0.44 27.98 12.23
C VAL A 494 -0.88 28.40 13.64
N GLU A 495 -0.26 29.46 14.17
CA GLU A 495 -0.65 30.13 15.42
C GLU A 495 -1.51 31.35 15.09
N GLY A 496 -2.82 31.31 15.36
CA GLY A 496 -3.69 32.46 15.03
C GLY A 496 -5.14 32.15 14.71
N GLY A 497 -5.45 30.91 14.36
CA GLY A 497 -6.68 30.56 13.65
C GLY A 497 -6.45 30.56 12.14
N LEU A 498 -7.34 29.86 11.42
CA LEU A 498 -7.24 29.56 9.99
C LEU A 498 -7.20 30.79 9.04
N GLU A 499 -7.45 31.98 9.57
CA GLU A 499 -7.50 33.29 8.88
C GLU A 499 -6.22 34.12 9.03
N ALA A 500 -5.27 33.70 9.89
CA ALA A 500 -4.04 34.45 10.12
C ALA A 500 -2.95 34.07 9.10
N ALA A 501 -2.72 35.01 8.18
CA ALA A 501 -1.53 35.28 7.39
C ALA A 501 -1.35 34.55 6.02
N PRO A 502 -1.09 35.32 4.94
CA PRO A 502 -0.48 34.80 3.72
C PRO A 502 0.96 34.42 4.06
N MET A 503 1.21 33.14 4.33
CA MET A 503 2.53 32.65 4.71
C MET A 503 3.14 31.89 3.55
N GLN A 504 4.25 32.42 3.04
CA GLN A 504 5.17 31.70 2.15
C GLN A 504 5.66 30.43 2.85
N LEU A 505 6.02 29.38 2.10
CA LEU A 505 6.52 28.11 2.66
C LEU A 505 7.70 28.31 3.63
N THR A 506 8.53 29.32 3.37
CA THR A 506 9.65 29.77 4.21
C THR A 506 9.21 30.23 5.60
N HIS A 507 7.93 30.49 5.85
CA HIS A 507 7.40 30.87 7.18
C HIS A 507 6.77 29.69 7.93
N LEU A 508 6.56 28.54 7.27
CA LEU A 508 5.79 27.40 7.80
C LEU A 508 6.65 26.22 8.28
N THR A 509 7.92 26.15 7.87
CA THR A 509 8.92 25.24 8.44
C THR A 509 9.49 25.81 9.75
N PRO A 510 9.77 24.98 10.78
CA PRO A 510 10.49 25.44 11.97
C PRO A 510 11.78 26.14 11.55
N SER A 511 12.02 27.36 12.01
CA SER A 511 13.29 28.06 11.75
C SER A 511 14.31 27.62 12.80
N GLU A 512 14.94 26.49 12.55
CA GLU A 512 15.98 25.96 13.42
C GLU A 512 17.34 26.06 12.73
N ASN A 513 18.32 26.59 13.45
CA ASN A 513 19.71 26.51 13.02
C ASN A 513 20.20 25.10 13.30
N VAL A 514 20.73 24.46 12.27
CA VAL A 514 21.19 23.07 12.26
C VAL A 514 22.55 23.00 11.57
N TRP A 515 23.23 21.88 11.76
CA TRP A 515 24.48 21.58 11.09
C TRP A 515 24.26 20.48 10.07
N VAL A 516 24.64 20.74 8.83
CA VAL A 516 24.67 19.74 7.77
C VAL A 516 26.11 19.29 7.56
N MET A 517 26.27 17.98 7.48
CA MET A 517 27.53 17.25 7.48
C MET A 517 27.62 16.43 6.19
N ILE A 518 28.78 16.46 5.55
CA ILE A 518 29.08 15.59 4.41
C ILE A 518 30.37 14.84 4.70
N ASN A 519 30.30 13.51 4.70
CA ASN A 519 31.48 12.65 4.90
C ASN A 519 32.23 12.40 3.57
N ARG A 520 33.31 11.61 3.62
CA ARG A 520 34.14 11.29 2.45
C ARG A 520 33.40 10.54 1.35
N ASP A 521 32.41 9.74 1.73
CA ASP A 521 31.63 8.91 0.82
C ASP A 521 30.44 9.68 0.20
N GLY A 522 30.30 10.97 0.52
CA GLY A 522 29.22 11.83 0.01
C GLY A 522 27.89 11.67 0.76
N LEU A 523 27.87 10.98 1.90
CA LEU A 523 26.68 10.90 2.75
C LEU A 523 26.41 12.26 3.39
N VAL A 524 25.19 12.74 3.20
CA VAL A 524 24.70 14.01 3.75
C VAL A 524 23.83 13.71 4.96
N ALA A 525 24.13 14.32 6.10
CA ALA A 525 23.37 14.16 7.34
C ALA A 525 23.15 15.50 8.05
N ARG A 526 22.10 15.60 8.86
CA ARG A 526 21.75 16.81 9.62
C ARG A 526 21.74 16.56 11.13
N SER A 527 22.19 17.53 11.91
CA SER A 527 22.10 17.50 13.38
C SER A 527 20.66 17.72 13.87
N GLN A 528 20.32 17.18 15.05
CA GLN A 528 19.01 17.41 15.68
C GLN A 528 18.84 18.80 16.34
N GLY A 529 19.78 19.73 16.10
CA GLY A 529 19.75 21.07 16.70
C GLY A 529 20.97 21.91 16.34
N ASN A 530 21.12 23.06 17.02
CA ASN A 530 22.15 24.07 16.71
C ASN A 530 23.53 23.73 17.30
N ASP A 531 23.65 22.65 18.07
CA ASP A 531 24.92 22.24 18.65
C ASP A 531 25.84 21.69 17.55
N PRO A 532 27.09 22.19 17.44
CA PRO A 532 28.03 21.67 16.48
C PRO A 532 28.36 20.21 16.80
N PRO A 533 28.34 19.31 15.81
CA PRO A 533 28.73 17.93 16.00
C PRO A 533 30.19 17.85 16.47
N ARG A 534 30.48 17.01 17.46
CA ARG A 534 31.83 16.82 17.97
C ARG A 534 32.60 15.91 17.01
N PRO A 535 33.72 16.36 16.42
CA PRO A 535 34.52 15.49 15.56
C PRO A 535 35.26 14.46 16.44
N SER A 536 34.68 13.27 16.59
CA SER A 536 35.34 12.13 17.24
C SER A 536 35.01 10.84 16.50
N GLY A 537 36.02 10.04 16.17
CA GLY A 537 35.87 8.75 15.49
C GLY A 537 36.53 8.68 14.11
N TRP A 538 36.21 7.63 13.36
CA TRP A 538 36.83 7.30 12.06
C TRP A 538 36.04 7.82 10.84
N ASP A 539 34.83 8.36 11.04
CA ASP A 539 33.94 8.90 9.99
C ASP A 539 33.61 10.37 10.27
N VAL A 540 34.65 11.20 10.35
CA VAL A 540 34.52 12.64 10.60
C VAL A 540 34.06 13.33 9.32
N PRO A 541 33.03 14.20 9.36
CA PRO A 541 32.59 14.93 8.17
C PRO A 541 33.72 15.80 7.61
N ASN A 542 33.93 15.71 6.30
CA ASN A 542 34.88 16.56 5.57
C ASN A 542 34.33 17.99 5.43
N TRP A 543 33.00 18.12 5.33
CA TRP A 543 32.32 19.39 5.18
C TRP A 543 31.29 19.54 6.27
N LEU A 544 31.29 20.70 6.92
CA LEU A 544 30.37 21.04 7.98
C LEU A 544 29.89 22.46 7.74
N VAL A 545 28.59 22.63 7.56
CA VAL A 545 27.98 23.94 7.32
C VAL A 545 26.83 24.16 8.28
N ARG A 546 26.81 25.32 8.92
CA ARG A 546 25.68 25.77 9.72
C ARG A 546 24.67 26.42 8.80
N VAL A 547 23.45 25.89 8.78
CA VAL A 547 22.35 26.40 7.96
C VAL A 547 21.10 26.56 8.78
N ASN A 548 20.20 27.40 8.32
CA ASN A 548 18.82 27.35 8.75
C ASN A 548 18.12 26.21 8.00
N THR A 549 17.19 25.52 8.65
CA THR A 549 16.30 24.53 8.02
C THR A 549 15.46 25.08 6.85
N ARG A 550 15.37 26.41 6.73
CA ARG A 550 14.76 27.14 5.61
C ARG A 550 15.71 27.40 4.43
N ASP A 551 17.01 27.20 4.61
CA ASP A 551 18.00 27.44 3.56
C ASP A 551 17.99 26.30 2.53
N THR A 552 18.48 26.60 1.32
CA THR A 552 18.75 25.59 0.28
C THR A 552 20.25 25.42 0.16
N LEU A 553 20.71 24.18 0.30
CA LEU A 553 22.09 23.80 0.09
C LEU A 553 22.34 23.58 -1.39
N PHE A 554 23.37 24.22 -1.93
CA PHE A 554 23.86 23.96 -3.27
C PHE A 554 25.12 23.11 -3.18
N LEU A 555 25.04 21.87 -3.62
CA LEU A 555 26.18 20.96 -3.75
C LEU A 555 26.70 21.05 -5.18
N VAL A 556 27.92 21.54 -5.34
CA VAL A 556 28.55 21.72 -6.66
C VAL A 556 29.68 20.72 -6.78
N SER A 557 29.62 19.89 -7.81
CA SER A 557 30.68 18.93 -8.15
C SER A 557 31.87 19.63 -8.81
N GLU A 558 33.03 18.96 -8.84
CA GLU A 558 34.21 19.46 -9.56
C GLU A 558 33.99 19.59 -11.08
N GLN A 559 33.00 18.88 -11.63
CA GLN A 559 32.64 18.92 -13.05
C GLN A 559 31.69 20.08 -13.38
N GLY A 560 31.24 20.84 -12.37
CA GLY A 560 30.33 21.97 -12.53
C GLY A 560 28.85 21.63 -12.42
N ASP A 561 28.49 20.34 -12.26
CA ASP A 561 27.12 19.94 -11.96
C ASP A 561 26.73 20.39 -10.56
N ALA A 562 25.52 20.96 -10.41
CA ALA A 562 25.01 21.45 -9.14
C ALA A 562 23.68 20.78 -8.78
N ALA A 563 23.54 20.38 -7.53
CA ALA A 563 22.29 19.91 -6.94
C ALA A 563 21.81 20.88 -5.85
N ALA A 564 20.52 21.18 -5.85
CA ALA A 564 19.88 21.99 -4.83
C ALA A 564 19.10 21.08 -3.87
N ILE A 565 19.46 21.08 -2.60
CA ILE A 565 18.83 20.27 -1.55
C ILE A 565 18.29 21.19 -0.47
N PRO A 566 16.97 21.22 -0.22
CA PRO A 566 16.42 21.94 0.91
C PRO A 566 17.00 21.44 2.24
N ALA A 567 17.45 22.32 3.13
CA ALA A 567 18.08 21.91 4.39
C ALA A 567 17.14 21.11 5.32
N HIS A 568 15.81 21.24 5.17
CA HIS A 568 14.83 20.45 5.92
C HIS A 568 14.59 19.04 5.36
N SER A 569 14.98 18.76 4.11
CA SER A 569 14.85 17.43 3.49
C SER A 569 16.08 16.54 3.70
N VAL A 570 17.14 17.11 4.29
CA VAL A 570 18.28 16.39 4.88
C VAL A 570 17.90 15.91 6.27
#